data_AF-R4IU32-F1
#
_entry.id   AF-R4IU32-F1
#
_cell.length_a   1.000
_cell.length_b   1.000
_cell.length_c   1.000
_cell.angle_alpha   90.00
_cell.angle_beta   90.00
_cell.angle_gamma   90.00
#
_symmetry.space_group_name_H-M   'P 1'
#
loop_
_entity.id
_entity.type
_entity.pdbx_description
1 polymer ?
#
loop_
_entity_poly.entity_id
_entity_poly.type
_entity_poly.pdbx_seq_one_letter_code
_entity_poly.pdbx_strand_id
1 'polypeptide(L)'
;MDDIESSFKALLGRQPSDKEVERLYRVKNALNIRDNDAMWMILMALESYDTLYSKYPALIAGQVDVVIEKQRELIAEIVDAESKKALSTLSSAVAQTSQLVAMKVADTARWQAWGWVCVGLIAFGALCLTAGFILGSGNMPFWASTHQSSNPLEIVISILMKAPVGWLVPLISSAVVIVTLASNRQVRINKPIIISLIMMVVLSIFCIHTII
;
A
#
# COMPACT_ATOMS: atom_id res chain seq x y z
N MET A 1 79.63 -30.87 -5.81
CA MET A 1 78.57 -30.06 -5.20
C MET A 1 77.65 -29.70 -6.34
N ASP A 2 76.58 -30.46 -6.53
CA ASP A 2 75.55 -30.01 -7.44
C ASP A 2 74.87 -28.81 -6.79
N ASP A 3 74.95 -27.69 -7.47
CA ASP A 3 74.33 -26.45 -7.05
C ASP A 3 72.80 -26.63 -7.05
N ILE A 4 72.09 -25.96 -6.13
CA ILE A 4 70.62 -26.04 -6.09
C ILE A 4 70.04 -25.59 -7.42
N GLU A 5 70.65 -24.60 -8.05
CA GLU A 5 70.25 -24.07 -9.35
C GLU A 5 70.37 -25.12 -10.48
N SER A 6 71.44 -25.94 -10.47
CA SER A 6 71.63 -26.99 -11.48
C SER A 6 70.63 -28.13 -11.29
N SER A 7 70.39 -28.54 -10.04
CA SER A 7 69.43 -29.58 -9.71
C SER A 7 67.99 -29.15 -9.98
N PHE A 8 67.65 -27.89 -9.67
CA PHE A 8 66.34 -27.32 -9.92
C PHE A 8 66.05 -27.21 -11.42
N LYS A 9 67.05 -26.78 -12.20
CA LYS A 9 66.96 -26.75 -13.67
C LYS A 9 66.81 -28.14 -14.28
N ALA A 10 67.52 -29.15 -13.75
CA ALA A 10 67.39 -30.53 -14.20
C ALA A 10 66.02 -31.13 -13.89
N LEU A 11 65.44 -30.81 -12.73
CA LEU A 11 64.15 -31.35 -12.27
C LEU A 11 62.95 -30.65 -12.93
N LEU A 12 62.97 -29.32 -13.00
CA LEU A 12 61.81 -28.49 -13.36
C LEU A 12 61.96 -27.77 -14.70
N GLY A 13 63.11 -27.88 -15.37
CA GLY A 13 63.37 -27.28 -16.68
C GLY A 13 63.49 -25.75 -16.68
N ARG A 14 63.49 -25.10 -15.52
CA ARG A 14 63.60 -23.65 -15.34
C ARG A 14 64.60 -23.30 -14.24
N GLN A 15 65.08 -22.06 -14.19
CA GLN A 15 65.86 -21.58 -13.04
C GLN A 15 64.93 -21.24 -11.86
N PRO A 16 65.39 -21.45 -10.62
CA PRO A 16 64.67 -21.01 -9.43
C PRO A 16 64.74 -19.48 -9.29
N SER A 17 63.72 -18.89 -8.67
CA SER A 17 63.76 -17.50 -8.23
C SER A 17 64.58 -17.35 -6.96
N ASP A 18 65.20 -16.19 -6.73
CA ASP A 18 65.93 -15.86 -5.49
C ASP A 18 65.13 -16.19 -4.21
N LYS A 19 63.82 -15.96 -4.22
CA LYS A 19 62.93 -16.29 -3.09
C LYS A 19 62.75 -17.79 -2.89
N GLU A 20 62.68 -18.55 -3.98
CA GLU A 20 62.60 -20.02 -3.95
C GLU A 20 63.91 -20.60 -3.40
N VAL A 21 65.05 -20.06 -3.84
CA VAL A 21 66.39 -20.44 -3.36
C VAL A 21 66.51 -20.18 -1.85
N GLU A 22 66.15 -18.98 -1.39
CA GLU A 22 66.20 -18.62 0.03
C GLU A 22 65.34 -19.57 0.90
N ARG A 23 64.10 -19.84 0.48
CA ARG A 23 63.20 -20.75 1.19
C ARG A 23 63.72 -22.19 1.20
N LEU A 24 64.21 -22.66 0.06
CA LEU A 24 64.82 -23.98 -0.06
C LEU A 24 66.02 -24.13 0.88
N TYR A 25 66.94 -23.16 0.94
CA TYR A 25 68.04 -23.16 1.90
C TYR A 25 67.56 -23.12 3.35
N ARG A 26 66.51 -22.35 3.67
CA ARG A 26 65.92 -22.30 5.02
C ARG A 26 65.38 -23.67 5.44
N VAL A 27 64.64 -24.33 4.54
CA VAL A 27 64.05 -25.65 4.79
C VAL A 27 65.15 -26.71 4.90
N LYS A 28 66.15 -26.66 4.02
CA LYS A 28 67.34 -27.53 4.06
C LYS A 28 68.04 -27.49 5.42
N ASN A 29 68.29 -26.28 5.92
CA ASN A 29 68.98 -26.05 7.19
C ASN A 29 68.12 -26.49 8.39
N ALA A 30 66.81 -26.25 8.34
CA ALA A 30 65.89 -26.65 9.41
C ALA A 30 65.75 -28.17 9.55
N LEU A 31 65.81 -28.90 8.43
CA LEU A 31 65.71 -30.36 8.37
C LEU A 31 67.08 -31.07 8.37
N ASN A 32 68.18 -30.30 8.39
CA ASN A 32 69.55 -30.81 8.32
C ASN A 32 69.78 -31.80 7.17
N ILE A 33 69.26 -31.49 5.98
CA ILE A 33 69.31 -32.37 4.80
C ILE A 33 70.66 -32.23 4.09
N ARG A 34 71.24 -33.38 3.72
CA ARG A 34 72.49 -33.44 2.94
C ARG A 34 72.25 -33.11 1.46
N ASP A 35 73.28 -32.59 0.79
CA ASP A 35 73.22 -32.16 -0.62
C ASP A 35 72.83 -33.26 -1.62
N ASN A 36 73.06 -34.54 -1.28
CA ASN A 36 72.85 -35.69 -2.17
C ASN A 36 71.65 -36.57 -1.75
N ASP A 37 70.69 -36.00 -1.03
CA ASP A 37 69.52 -36.71 -0.52
C ASP A 37 68.37 -36.68 -1.54
N ALA A 38 67.66 -37.79 -1.72
CA ALA A 38 66.48 -37.86 -2.58
C ALA A 38 65.33 -36.96 -2.08
N MET A 39 65.29 -36.69 -0.76
CA MET A 39 64.34 -35.75 -0.16
C MET A 39 64.45 -34.34 -0.78
N TRP A 40 65.65 -33.97 -1.23
CA TRP A 40 65.92 -32.66 -1.82
C TRP A 40 65.13 -32.42 -3.11
N MET A 41 65.00 -33.44 -3.97
CA MET A 41 64.22 -33.37 -5.20
C MET A 41 62.72 -33.16 -4.93
N ILE A 42 62.20 -33.81 -3.90
CA ILE A 42 60.79 -33.70 -3.48
C ILE A 42 60.51 -32.27 -2.99
N LEU A 43 61.40 -31.70 -2.16
CA LEU A 43 61.27 -30.33 -1.67
C LEU A 43 61.31 -29.30 -2.79
N MET A 44 62.18 -29.47 -3.79
CA MET A 44 62.21 -28.59 -4.97
C MET A 44 60.90 -28.65 -5.78
N ALA A 45 60.34 -29.85 -5.97
CA ALA A 45 59.04 -30.00 -6.62
C ALA A 45 57.92 -29.32 -5.81
N LEU A 46 57.89 -29.51 -4.48
CA LEU A 46 56.90 -28.90 -3.59
C LEU A 46 56.97 -27.37 -3.55
N GLU A 47 58.17 -26.79 -3.47
CA GLU A 47 58.34 -25.34 -3.52
C GLU A 47 57.83 -24.78 -4.86
N SER A 48 58.12 -25.48 -5.97
CA SER A 48 57.59 -25.08 -7.28
C SER A 48 56.06 -25.19 -7.37
N TYR A 49 55.44 -26.13 -6.65
CA TYR A 49 53.98 -26.22 -6.57
C TYR A 49 53.41 -25.11 -5.68
N ASP A 50 54.05 -24.76 -4.56
CA ASP A 50 53.63 -23.65 -3.70
C ASP A 50 53.66 -22.32 -4.47
N THR A 51 54.75 -22.04 -5.20
CA THR A 51 54.87 -20.80 -5.98
C THR A 51 53.89 -20.75 -7.15
N LEU A 52 53.59 -21.89 -7.78
CA LEU A 52 52.58 -21.97 -8.83
C LEU A 52 51.17 -21.73 -8.26
N TYR A 53 50.82 -22.40 -7.16
CA TYR A 53 49.47 -22.35 -6.62
C TYR A 53 49.15 -21.05 -5.86
N SER A 54 50.17 -20.39 -5.29
CA SER A 54 50.02 -19.10 -4.59
C SER A 54 49.43 -17.97 -5.45
N LYS A 55 49.50 -18.08 -6.79
CA LYS A 55 49.03 -17.07 -7.74
C LYS A 55 47.54 -17.19 -8.05
N TYR A 56 46.96 -18.39 -7.94
CA TYR A 56 45.57 -18.62 -8.33
C TYR A 56 44.54 -17.85 -7.50
N PRO A 57 44.68 -17.69 -6.17
CA PRO A 57 43.70 -16.91 -5.39
C PRO A 57 43.51 -15.49 -5.93
N ALA A 58 44.60 -14.81 -6.30
CA ALA A 58 44.55 -13.47 -6.86
C ALA A 58 43.92 -13.46 -8.27
N LEU A 59 44.24 -14.44 -9.12
CA LEU A 59 43.66 -14.58 -10.45
C LEU A 59 42.16 -14.89 -10.39
N ILE A 60 41.74 -15.75 -9.46
CA ILE A 60 40.34 -16.11 -9.23
C ILE A 60 39.59 -14.87 -8.73
N ALA A 61 40.12 -14.15 -7.75
CA ALA A 61 39.50 -12.93 -7.24
C ALA A 61 39.28 -11.90 -8.36
N GLY A 62 40.30 -11.63 -9.17
CA GLY A 62 40.17 -10.72 -10.31
C GLY A 62 39.14 -11.18 -11.34
N GLN A 63 39.05 -12.49 -11.61
CA GLN A 63 38.06 -13.02 -12.55
C GLN A 63 36.64 -12.97 -11.98
N VAL A 64 36.48 -13.19 -10.67
CA VAL A 64 35.20 -13.08 -9.96
C VAL A 64 34.69 -11.64 -10.00
N ASP A 65 35.55 -10.65 -9.76
CA ASP A 65 35.17 -9.23 -9.84
C ASP A 65 34.64 -8.86 -11.23
N VAL A 66 35.31 -9.34 -12.29
CA VAL A 66 34.86 -9.13 -13.68
C VAL A 66 33.51 -9.81 -13.96
N VAL A 67 33.28 -11.01 -13.41
CA VAL A 67 32.01 -11.72 -13.57
C VAL A 67 30.89 -11.02 -12.83
N ILE A 68 31.13 -10.57 -11.60
CA ILE A 68 30.15 -9.83 -10.79
C ILE A 68 29.74 -8.54 -11.50
N GLU A 69 30.69 -7.81 -12.07
CA GLU A 69 30.39 -6.55 -12.75
C GLU A 69 29.53 -6.79 -14.00
N LYS A 70 29.88 -7.78 -14.83
CA LYS A 70 29.02 -8.21 -15.95
C LYS A 70 27.63 -8.67 -15.49
N GLN A 71 27.57 -9.36 -14.36
CA GLN A 71 26.30 -9.84 -13.82
C GLN A 71 25.44 -8.69 -13.29
N ARG A 72 26.03 -7.63 -12.72
CA ARG A 72 25.33 -6.40 -12.34
C ARG A 72 24.74 -5.68 -13.54
N GLU A 73 25.47 -5.57 -14.65
CA GLU A 73 24.96 -4.98 -15.90
C GLU A 73 23.74 -5.74 -16.41
N LEU A 74 23.82 -7.09 -16.45
CA LEU A 74 22.70 -7.94 -16.86
C LEU A 74 21.50 -7.85 -15.89
N ILE A 75 21.76 -7.81 -14.59
CA ILE A 75 20.71 -7.64 -13.58
C ILE A 75 20.06 -6.28 -13.73
N ALA A 76 20.80 -5.20 -13.99
CA ALA A 76 20.23 -3.87 -14.19
C ALA A 76 19.26 -3.85 -15.39
N GLU A 77 19.64 -4.48 -16.50
CA GLU A 77 18.78 -4.59 -17.68
C GLU A 77 17.50 -5.41 -17.40
N ILE A 78 17.63 -6.54 -16.70
CA ILE A 78 16.48 -7.39 -16.32
C ILE A 78 15.58 -6.67 -15.33
N VAL A 79 16.15 -5.98 -14.33
CA VAL A 79 15.40 -5.21 -13.32
C VAL A 79 14.62 -4.08 -13.97
N ASP A 80 15.17 -3.40 -14.97
CA ASP A 80 14.45 -2.36 -15.71
C ASP A 80 13.27 -2.94 -16.52
N ALA A 81 13.44 -4.11 -17.13
CA ALA A 81 12.36 -4.78 -17.86
C ALA A 81 11.26 -5.32 -16.92
N GLU A 82 11.65 -5.96 -15.82
CA GLU A 82 10.73 -6.49 -14.82
C GLU A 82 10.02 -5.39 -14.02
N SER A 83 10.73 -4.32 -13.64
CA SER A 83 10.13 -3.18 -12.95
C SER A 83 9.10 -2.47 -13.83
N LYS A 84 9.37 -2.29 -15.13
CA LYS A 84 8.37 -1.76 -16.08
C LYS A 84 7.13 -2.65 -16.17
N LYS A 85 7.30 -3.97 -16.17
CA LYS A 85 6.19 -4.93 -16.18
C LYS A 85 5.39 -4.90 -14.86
N ALA A 86 6.07 -4.81 -13.72
CA ALA A 86 5.43 -4.67 -12.42
C ALA A 86 4.65 -3.35 -12.31
N LEU A 87 5.23 -2.24 -12.78
CA LEU A 87 4.59 -0.93 -12.83
C LEU A 87 3.38 -0.90 -13.76
N SER A 88 3.46 -1.53 -14.94
CA SER A 88 2.32 -1.59 -15.85
C SER A 88 1.18 -2.44 -15.28
N THR A 89 1.49 -3.55 -14.62
CA THR A 89 0.51 -4.40 -13.92
C THR A 89 -0.13 -3.67 -12.73
N LEU A 90 0.67 -2.92 -11.96
CA LEU A 90 0.15 -2.11 -10.88
C LEU A 90 -0.71 -0.96 -11.40
N SER A 91 -0.28 -0.28 -12.45
CA SER A 91 -1.03 0.81 -13.09
C SER A 91 -2.37 0.33 -13.63
N SER A 92 -2.42 -0.84 -14.27
CA SER A 92 -3.69 -1.41 -14.75
C SER A 92 -4.61 -1.82 -13.59
N ALA A 93 -4.08 -2.40 -12.52
CA ALA A 93 -4.85 -2.71 -11.31
C ALA A 93 -5.37 -1.45 -10.60
N VAL A 94 -4.55 -0.40 -10.51
CA VAL A 94 -4.95 0.91 -9.95
C VAL A 94 -5.98 1.58 -10.84
N ALA A 95 -5.86 1.50 -12.16
CA ALA A 95 -6.85 2.05 -13.10
C ALA A 95 -8.20 1.32 -12.97
N GLN A 96 -8.20 -0.02 -12.91
CA GLN A 96 -9.42 -0.81 -12.72
C GLN A 96 -10.09 -0.51 -11.38
N THR A 97 -9.32 -0.46 -10.29
CA THR A 97 -9.85 -0.12 -8.96
C THR A 97 -10.37 1.31 -8.92
N SER A 98 -9.69 2.27 -9.55
CA SER A 98 -10.14 3.65 -9.66
C SER A 98 -11.44 3.77 -10.45
N GLN A 99 -11.61 3.01 -11.55
CA GLN A 99 -12.86 2.97 -12.31
C GLN A 99 -14.00 2.39 -11.48
N LEU A 100 -13.77 1.28 -10.78
CA LEU A 100 -14.78 0.67 -9.91
C LEU A 100 -15.18 1.62 -8.77
N VAL A 101 -14.22 2.34 -8.18
CA VAL A 101 -14.50 3.35 -7.15
C VAL A 101 -15.26 4.53 -7.74
N ALA A 102 -14.86 5.05 -8.90
CA ALA A 102 -15.53 6.17 -9.57
C ALA A 102 -16.99 5.83 -9.91
N MET A 103 -17.25 4.63 -10.42
CA MET A 103 -18.62 4.15 -10.70
C MET A 103 -19.45 4.07 -9.42
N LYS A 104 -18.90 3.52 -8.33
CA LYS A 104 -19.61 3.48 -7.03
C LYS A 104 -19.89 4.87 -6.48
N VAL A 105 -18.96 5.81 -6.62
CA VAL A 105 -19.17 7.20 -6.17
C VAL A 105 -20.23 7.89 -7.04
N ALA A 106 -20.22 7.68 -8.36
CA ALA A 106 -21.22 8.25 -9.26
C ALA A 106 -22.63 7.73 -8.99
N ASP A 107 -22.79 6.42 -8.80
CA ASP A 107 -24.09 5.81 -8.49
C ASP A 107 -24.63 6.34 -7.15
N THR A 108 -23.78 6.43 -6.13
CA THR A 108 -24.20 6.90 -4.80
C THR A 108 -24.56 8.39 -4.80
N ALA A 109 -23.84 9.23 -5.56
CA ALA A 109 -24.20 10.63 -5.76
C ALA A 109 -25.57 10.77 -6.44
N ARG A 110 -25.87 9.91 -7.42
CA ARG A 110 -27.19 9.89 -8.09
C ARG A 110 -28.32 9.50 -7.15
N TRP A 111 -28.13 8.47 -6.32
CA TRP A 111 -29.10 8.08 -5.29
C TRP A 111 -29.32 9.17 -4.24
N GLN A 112 -28.25 9.88 -3.84
CA GLN A 112 -28.36 11.02 -2.92
C GLN A 112 -29.16 12.18 -3.53
N ALA A 113 -28.90 12.53 -4.80
CA ALA A 113 -29.64 13.58 -5.49
C ALA A 113 -31.13 13.24 -5.60
N TRP A 114 -31.47 11.99 -5.95
CA TRP A 114 -32.87 11.54 -6.02
C TRP A 114 -33.53 11.53 -4.64
N GLY A 115 -32.80 11.18 -3.58
CA GLY A 115 -33.29 11.26 -2.20
C GLY A 115 -33.74 12.67 -1.81
N TRP A 116 -32.92 13.69 -2.10
CA TRP A 116 -33.26 15.09 -1.82
C TRP A 116 -34.45 15.59 -2.65
N VAL A 117 -34.54 15.17 -3.91
CA VAL A 117 -35.70 15.49 -4.78
C VAL A 117 -36.99 14.90 -4.20
N CYS A 118 -36.98 13.65 -3.75
CA CYS A 118 -38.14 13.01 -3.12
C CYS A 118 -38.57 13.73 -1.83
N VAL A 119 -37.63 14.14 -0.97
CA VAL A 119 -37.92 14.92 0.24
C VAL A 119 -38.59 16.25 -0.11
N GLY A 120 -38.06 16.98 -1.10
CA GLY A 120 -38.64 18.24 -1.56
C GLY A 120 -40.05 18.08 -2.11
N LEU A 121 -40.29 17.03 -2.91
CA LEU A 121 -41.62 16.75 -3.48
C LEU A 121 -42.66 16.44 -2.40
N ILE A 122 -42.28 15.66 -1.38
CA ILE A 122 -43.18 15.31 -0.26
C ILE A 122 -43.50 16.54 0.59
N ALA A 123 -42.51 17.39 0.88
CA ALA A 123 -42.72 18.63 1.62
C ALA A 123 -43.64 19.59 0.85
N PHE A 124 -43.45 19.71 -0.46
CA PHE A 124 -44.31 20.51 -1.33
C PHE A 124 -45.75 19.97 -1.38
N GLY A 125 -45.91 18.65 -1.54
CA GLY A 125 -47.22 18.00 -1.51
C GLY A 125 -47.97 18.21 -0.20
N ALA A 126 -47.27 18.13 0.94
CA ALA A 126 -47.85 18.42 2.25
C ALA A 126 -48.29 19.89 2.36
N LEU A 127 -47.50 20.84 1.88
CA LEU A 127 -47.85 22.26 1.87
C LEU A 127 -49.11 22.52 1.03
N CYS A 128 -49.19 21.95 -0.18
CA CYS A 128 -50.37 22.06 -1.04
C CYS A 128 -51.64 21.49 -0.39
N LEU A 129 -51.56 20.33 0.27
CA LEU A 129 -52.70 19.72 0.97
C LEU A 129 -53.18 20.59 2.14
N THR A 130 -52.26 21.18 2.91
CA THR A 130 -52.65 22.09 3.99
C THR A 130 -53.30 23.37 3.47
N ALA A 131 -52.74 24.00 2.43
CA ALA A 131 -53.30 25.20 1.83
C ALA A 131 -54.68 24.94 1.21
N GLY A 132 -54.85 23.82 0.51
CA GLY A 132 -56.13 23.42 -0.09
C GLY A 132 -57.21 23.16 0.96
N PHE A 133 -56.87 22.51 2.07
CA PHE A 133 -57.82 22.26 3.16
C PHE A 133 -58.29 23.55 3.83
N ILE A 134 -57.36 24.49 4.11
CA ILE A 134 -57.69 25.78 4.73
C ILE A 134 -58.62 26.60 3.83
N LEU A 135 -58.34 26.64 2.52
CA LEU A 135 -59.14 27.39 1.56
C LEU A 135 -60.52 26.77 1.33
N GLY A 136 -60.64 25.44 1.38
CA GLY A 136 -61.91 24.74 1.15
C GLY A 136 -62.82 24.64 2.37
N SER A 137 -62.26 24.55 3.58
CA SER A 137 -63.06 24.32 4.81
C SER A 137 -63.22 25.55 5.69
N GLY A 138 -62.41 26.59 5.49
CA GLY A 138 -62.42 27.81 6.32
C GLY A 138 -62.04 27.60 7.79
N ASN A 139 -61.63 26.38 8.16
CA ASN A 139 -61.29 25.99 9.52
C ASN A 139 -59.88 25.38 9.53
N MET A 140 -59.14 25.57 10.63
CA MET A 140 -57.80 24.98 10.74
C MET A 140 -57.91 23.45 10.86
N PRO A 141 -57.06 22.68 10.16
CA PRO A 141 -57.13 21.22 10.24
C PRO A 141 -56.83 20.72 11.65
N PHE A 142 -57.44 19.60 12.05
CA PHE A 142 -57.37 19.07 13.43
C PHE A 142 -55.94 18.74 13.90
N TRP A 143 -55.02 18.50 12.97
CA TRP A 143 -53.60 18.26 13.26
C TRP A 143 -52.79 19.55 13.49
N ALA A 144 -53.33 20.73 13.17
CA ALA A 144 -52.66 22.03 13.25
C ALA A 144 -52.85 22.75 14.60
N SER A 145 -53.26 22.05 15.67
CA SER A 145 -53.46 22.65 17.00
C SER A 145 -52.18 23.36 17.47
N THR A 146 -52.27 24.69 17.57
CA THR A 146 -51.16 25.65 17.70
C THR A 146 -50.61 25.70 19.12
N HIS A 147 -49.28 25.67 19.23
CA HIS A 147 -48.57 26.22 20.38
C HIS A 147 -48.32 27.71 20.09
N GLN A 148 -48.57 28.61 21.04
CA GLN A 148 -48.40 30.05 20.87
C GLN A 148 -46.91 30.38 20.64
N SER A 149 -46.46 30.48 19.39
CA SER A 149 -45.12 30.94 18.99
C SER A 149 -45.23 32.29 18.27
N SER A 150 -44.26 33.17 18.51
CA SER A 150 -44.20 34.53 17.97
C SER A 150 -43.75 34.62 16.50
N ASN A 151 -43.26 33.53 15.91
CA ASN A 151 -42.66 33.56 14.57
C ASN A 151 -43.58 32.87 13.53
N PRO A 152 -43.98 33.55 12.43
CA PRO A 152 -44.88 32.97 11.43
C PRO A 152 -44.27 31.76 10.69
N LEU A 153 -42.95 31.71 10.53
CA LEU A 153 -42.25 30.57 9.94
C LEU A 153 -42.26 29.32 10.85
N GLU A 154 -42.17 29.50 12.17
CA GLU A 154 -42.26 28.39 13.12
C GLU A 154 -43.67 27.79 13.17
N ILE A 155 -44.69 28.64 13.02
CA ILE A 155 -46.07 28.19 12.90
C ILE A 155 -46.22 27.29 11.67
N VAL A 156 -45.72 27.71 10.51
CA VAL A 156 -45.76 26.89 9.27
C VAL A 156 -45.00 25.58 9.43
N ILE A 157 -43.81 25.60 10.04
CA ILE A 157 -43.00 24.40 10.27
C ILE A 157 -43.70 23.43 11.24
N SER A 158 -44.29 23.92 12.32
CA SER A 158 -44.99 23.08 13.31
C SER A 158 -46.27 22.44 12.74
N ILE A 159 -46.98 23.16 11.85
CA ILE A 159 -48.14 22.64 11.11
C ILE A 159 -47.70 21.53 10.14
N LEU A 160 -46.58 21.72 9.45
CA LEU A 160 -46.04 20.74 8.51
C LEU A 160 -45.55 19.47 9.21
N MET A 161 -44.99 19.60 10.42
CA MET A 161 -44.45 18.48 11.20
C MET A 161 -45.53 17.61 11.87
N LYS A 162 -46.67 18.21 12.26
CA LYS A 162 -47.81 17.50 12.88
C LYS A 162 -48.81 16.97 11.85
N ALA A 163 -48.66 17.31 10.57
CA ALA A 163 -49.49 16.73 9.52
C ALA A 163 -49.27 15.20 9.41
N PRO A 164 -50.27 14.42 8.96
CA PRO A 164 -50.13 12.98 8.71
C PRO A 164 -49.05 12.60 7.68
N VAL A 165 -48.47 13.57 6.97
CA VAL A 165 -47.34 13.39 6.03
C VAL A 165 -46.01 13.88 6.63
N GLY A 166 -46.06 14.65 7.73
CA GLY A 166 -44.90 15.28 8.39
C GLY A 166 -43.88 14.29 8.95
N TRP A 167 -44.32 13.12 9.43
CA TRP A 167 -43.46 12.00 9.87
C TRP A 167 -42.64 11.32 8.76
N LEU A 168 -43.04 11.44 7.48
CA LEU A 168 -42.29 10.86 6.36
C LEU A 168 -41.02 11.66 6.06
N VAL A 169 -41.02 12.97 6.31
CA VAL A 169 -39.87 13.86 6.09
C VAL A 169 -38.65 13.47 6.94
N PRO A 170 -38.75 13.30 8.28
CA PRO A 170 -37.62 12.86 9.09
C PRO A 170 -37.20 11.40 8.77
N LEU A 171 -38.14 10.51 8.42
CA LEU A 171 -37.83 9.12 8.03
C LEU A 171 -37.03 9.03 6.73
N ILE A 172 -37.40 9.81 5.71
CA ILE A 172 -36.71 9.80 4.43
C ILE A 172 -35.38 10.53 4.54
N SER A 173 -35.33 11.65 5.28
CA SER A 173 -34.07 12.36 5.53
C SER A 173 -33.07 11.49 6.31
N SER A 174 -33.52 10.73 7.31
CA SER A 174 -32.65 9.83 8.08
C SER A 174 -32.18 8.66 7.22
N ALA A 175 -33.04 8.08 6.38
CA ALA A 175 -32.65 7.06 5.41
C ALA A 175 -31.60 7.57 4.41
N VAL A 176 -31.75 8.79 3.89
CA VAL A 176 -30.75 9.43 3.01
C VAL A 176 -29.43 9.61 3.75
N VAL A 177 -29.45 10.10 5.00
CA VAL A 177 -28.23 10.27 5.81
C VAL A 177 -27.55 8.92 6.11
N ILE A 178 -28.32 7.87 6.44
CA ILE A 178 -27.79 6.51 6.68
C ILE A 178 -27.11 5.97 5.41
N VAL A 179 -27.74 6.16 4.24
CA VAL A 179 -27.16 5.75 2.95
C VAL A 179 -25.89 6.55 2.63
N THR A 180 -25.86 7.84 2.96
CA THR A 180 -24.65 8.66 2.79
C THR A 180 -23.49 8.19 3.67
N LEU A 181 -23.76 7.78 4.92
CA LEU A 181 -22.76 7.25 5.84
C LEU A 181 -22.27 5.86 5.45
N ALA A 182 -23.19 4.98 5.02
CA ALA A 182 -22.86 3.61 4.62
C ALA A 182 -22.08 3.57 3.30
N SER A 183 -22.39 4.49 2.37
CA SER A 183 -21.65 4.67 1.12
C SER A 183 -20.25 5.22 1.37
N ASN A 184 -20.13 6.23 2.24
CA ASN A 184 -18.89 6.92 2.46
C ASN A 184 -18.12 6.31 3.65
N ARG A 185 -17.54 5.11 3.42
CA ARG A 185 -16.77 4.33 4.41
C ARG A 185 -15.53 5.06 4.98
N GLN A 186 -15.17 6.22 4.43
CA GLN A 186 -14.09 7.10 4.91
C GLN A 186 -14.56 8.24 5.83
N VAL A 187 -15.87 8.44 6.02
CA VAL A 187 -16.34 9.42 7.00
C VAL A 187 -16.06 8.86 8.39
N ARG A 188 -15.05 9.43 9.05
CA ARG A 188 -14.78 9.20 10.47
C ARG A 188 -16.06 9.55 11.21
N ILE A 189 -16.75 8.54 11.74
CA ILE A 189 -17.99 8.70 12.49
C ILE A 189 -17.66 9.47 13.78
N ASN A 190 -17.70 10.79 13.69
CA ASN A 190 -17.49 11.66 14.82
C ASN A 190 -18.81 11.76 15.62
N LYS A 191 -18.69 11.87 16.94
CA LYS A 191 -19.80 12.05 17.90
C LYS A 191 -20.95 12.98 17.42
N PRO A 192 -20.71 14.15 16.79
CA PRO A 192 -21.80 15.03 16.31
C PRO A 192 -22.75 14.39 15.29
N ILE A 193 -22.27 13.48 14.43
CA ILE A 193 -23.08 12.84 13.38
C ILE A 193 -24.06 11.84 14.01
N ILE A 194 -23.58 11.06 14.99
CA ILE A 194 -24.40 10.13 15.76
C ILE A 194 -25.46 10.91 16.55
N ILE A 195 -25.09 12.04 17.16
CA ILE A 195 -26.01 12.88 17.92
C ILE A 195 -27.12 13.45 17.02
N SER A 196 -26.78 13.92 15.81
CA SER A 196 -27.76 14.43 14.84
C SER A 196 -28.75 13.33 14.39
N LEU A 197 -28.26 12.12 14.12
CA LEU A 197 -29.10 10.99 13.71
C LEU A 197 -30.02 10.52 14.84
N ILE A 198 -29.50 10.42 16.07
CA ILE A 198 -30.31 10.11 17.27
C ILE A 198 -31.35 11.21 17.49
N MET A 199 -30.98 12.49 17.34
CA MET A 199 -31.91 13.60 17.52
C MET A 199 -33.05 13.56 16.48
N MET A 200 -32.75 13.25 15.21
CA MET A 200 -33.79 13.11 14.17
C MET A 200 -34.72 11.93 14.41
N VAL A 201 -34.21 10.80 14.91
CA VAL A 201 -35.04 9.63 15.26
C VAL A 201 -35.90 9.92 16.49
N VAL A 202 -35.34 10.57 17.52
CA VAL A 202 -36.11 11.01 18.70
C VAL A 202 -37.20 12.00 18.31
N LEU A 203 -36.93 12.91 17.36
CA LEU A 203 -37.91 13.85 16.85
C LEU A 203 -39.04 13.16 16.07
N SER A 204 -38.75 12.09 15.32
CA SER A 204 -39.81 11.31 14.66
C SER A 204 -40.69 10.56 15.66
N ILE A 205 -40.09 9.95 16.70
CA ILE A 205 -40.81 9.26 17.78
C ILE A 205 -41.69 10.25 18.56
N PHE A 206 -41.18 11.44 18.85
CA PHE A 206 -41.92 12.50 19.53
C PHE A 206 -43.11 13.02 18.70
N CYS A 207 -42.92 13.18 17.39
CA CYS A 207 -44.01 13.53 16.47
C CYS A 207 -45.09 12.44 16.38
N ILE A 208 -44.72 11.15 16.41
CA ILE A 208 -45.67 10.03 16.42
C ILE A 208 -46.47 10.00 17.72
N HIS A 209 -45.83 10.24 18.87
CA HIS A 209 -46.50 10.18 20.17
C HIS A 209 -47.42 11.39 20.45
N THR A 210 -47.21 12.51 19.77
CA THR A 210 -48.04 13.73 19.89
C THR A 210 -49.36 13.65 19.11
N ILE A 211 -49.53 12.64 18.24
CA ILE A 211 -50.72 12.45 17.39
C ILE A 211 -51.67 11.37 17.95
N ILE A 212 -51.18 10.46 18.80
CA ILE A 212 -51.98 9.46 19.55
C ILE A 212 -52.59 10.13 20.79
#